data_AF-A0A542MXI4-F1
#
_entry.id   AF-A0A542MXI4-F1
#
_cell.length_a   1.000
_cell.length_b   1.000
_cell.length_c   1.000
_cell.angle_alpha   90.00
_cell.angle_beta   90.00
_cell.angle_gamma   90.00
#
_symmetry.space_group_name_H-M   'P 1'
#
loop_
_entity.id
_entity.type
_entity.pdbx_description
1 polymer ?
#
loop_
_entity_poly.entity_id
_entity_poly.type
_entity_poly.pdbx_seq_one_letter_code
_entity_poly.pdbx_strand_id
1 'polypeptide(L)' 'MYAAFWRVLPGPWWVRLFIVIVLVAAILYGLFFYAFPWVSQFVNPQEVTVE' A
#
# COMPACT_ATOMS: atom_id res chain seq x y z
N MET A 1 20.73 3.28 13.59
CA MET A 1 20.38 3.13 12.16
C MET A 1 18.88 3.28 11.83
N TYR A 2 17.95 3.35 12.78
CA TYR A 2 16.55 3.79 12.53
C TYR A 2 16.33 5.32 12.68
N ALA A 3 17.29 6.04 13.26
CA ALA A 3 17.16 7.47 13.56
C ALA A 3 17.12 8.37 12.31
N ALA A 4 17.65 7.92 11.16
CA ALA A 4 17.64 8.72 9.94
C ALA A 4 16.21 8.91 9.39
N PHE A 5 15.41 7.84 9.40
CA PHE A 5 14.00 7.90 8.97
C PHE A 5 13.16 8.82 9.87
N TRP A 6 13.36 8.72 11.19
CA TRP A 6 12.69 9.58 12.17
C TRP A 6 13.20 11.03 12.18
N ARG A 7 14.34 11.34 11.54
CA ARG A 7 14.86 12.71 11.42
C ARG A 7 14.36 13.43 10.18
N VAL A 8 14.03 12.71 9.11
CA VAL A 8 13.48 13.29 7.87
C VAL A 8 12.02 13.70 8.05
N LEU A 9 11.27 13.00 8.90
CA LEU A 9 9.86 13.29 9.15
C LEU A 9 9.70 14.50 10.10
N PRO A 10 9.16 15.64 9.62
CA PRO A 10 8.97 16.82 10.44
C PRO A 10 7.83 16.62 11.46
N GLY A 11 7.99 17.24 12.64
CA GLY A 11 6.92 17.37 13.63
C GLY A 11 6.94 16.35 14.78
N PRO A 12 5.97 16.49 15.72
CA PRO A 12 5.78 15.60 16.87
C PRO A 12 5.59 14.15 16.46
N TRP A 13 5.79 13.22 17.40
CA TRP A 13 5.69 11.78 17.14
C TRP A 13 4.34 11.35 16.52
N TRP A 14 3.23 12.01 16.87
CA TRP A 14 1.91 11.80 16.26
C TRP A 14 1.83 12.18 14.77
N VAL A 15 2.49 13.27 14.37
CA VAL A 15 2.51 13.72 12.97
C VAL A 15 3.26 12.71 12.11
N ARG A 16 4.38 12.18 12.65
CA ARG A 16 5.14 11.12 11.99
C ARG A 16 4.32 9.85 11.83
N LEU A 17 3.57 9.45 12.87
CA LEU A 17 2.65 8.32 12.80
C LEU A 17 1.60 8.52 11.70
N PHE A 18 1.01 9.71 11.63
CA PHE A 18 0.02 10.04 10.60
C PHE A 18 0.60 9.95 9.19
N ILE A 19 1.80 10.49 8.96
CA ILE A 19 2.48 10.41 7.65
C ILE A 19 2.72 8.96 7.24
N VAL A 20 3.17 8.10 8.17
CA VAL A 20 3.38 6.68 7.90
C VAL A 20 2.07 5.98 7.55
N ILE A 21 1.00 6.25 8.30
CA ILE A 21 -0.33 5.70 8.02
C ILE A 21 -0.81 6.11 6.63
N VAL A 22 -0.69 7.40 6.28
CA VAL A 22 -1.08 7.91 4.95
C VAL A 22 -0.25 7.27 3.84
N LEU A 23 1.06 7.10 4.03
CA LEU A 23 1.91 6.40 3.06
C LEU A 23 1.47 4.95 2.86
N VAL A 24 1.20 4.23 3.94
CA VAL A 24 0.71 2.84 3.86
C VAL A 24 -0.65 2.79 3.15
N ALA A 25 -1.57 3.70 3.49
CA ALA A 25 -2.87 3.78 2.83
C ALA A 25 -2.73 4.09 1.34
N ALA A 26 -1.83 4.98 0.94
CA ALA A 26 -1.54 5.30 -0.45
C ALA A 26 -0.99 4.09 -1.22
N ILE A 27 -0.09 3.32 -0.60
CA ILE A 27 0.44 2.08 -1.18
C ILE A 27 -0.69 1.06 -1.37
N LEU A 28 -1.50 0.81 -0.34
CA LEU A 28 -2.63 -0.11 -0.41
C LEU A 28 -3.64 0.31 -1.47
N TYR A 29 -3.95 1.60 -1.55
CA TYR A 29 -4.81 2.15 -2.60
C TYR A 29 -4.23 1.90 -3.99
N GLY A 30 -2.94 2.22 -4.20
CA GLY A 30 -2.24 1.93 -5.44
C GLY A 30 -2.32 0.45 -5.82
N LEU A 31 -2.09 -0.42 -4.84
CA LEU A 31 -2.10 -1.87 -5.05
C LEU A 31 -3.51 -2.38 -5.40
N PHE A 32 -4.54 -1.90 -4.71
CA PHE A 32 -5.91 -2.39 -4.89
C PHE A 32 -6.56 -1.85 -6.17
N PHE A 33 -6.37 -0.56 -6.48
CA PHE A 33 -7.03 0.07 -7.62
C PHE A 33 -6.23 -0.01 -8.93
N TYR A 34 -4.90 -0.19 -8.87
CA TYR A 34 -4.07 -0.27 -10.09
C TYR A 34 -3.37 -1.60 -10.23
N ALA A 35 -2.66 -2.08 -9.20
CA ALA A 35 -1.91 -3.33 -9.32
C ALA A 35 -2.85 -4.53 -9.45
N PHE A 36 -3.97 -4.58 -8.72
CA PHE A 36 -4.89 -5.70 -8.76
C PHE A 36 -5.55 -5.88 -10.14
N PRO A 37 -6.14 -4.85 -10.79
CA PRO A 37 -6.64 -4.97 -12.16
C PRO A 37 -5.55 -5.32 -13.18
N TRP A 38 -4.34 -4.80 -12.95
CA TRP A 38 -3.19 -5.11 -13.81
C TRP A 38 -2.68 -6.54 -13.62
N VAL A 39 -2.79 -7.15 -12.44
CA VAL A 39 -2.41 -8.55 -12.19
C VAL A 39 -3.51 -9.50 -12.65
N SER A 40 -4.78 -9.11 -12.48
CA SER A 40 -5.93 -9.97 -12.82
C SER A 40 -6.04 -10.31 -14.30
N GLN A 41 -5.42 -9.53 -15.20
CA GLN A 41 -5.31 -9.90 -16.63
C GLN A 41 -4.34 -11.05 -16.88
N PHE A 42 -3.36 -11.27 -16.01
CA PHE A 42 -2.36 -12.35 -16.16
C PHE A 42 -2.75 -13.58 -15.34
N VAL A 43 -3.51 -13.38 -14.27
CA VAL A 43 -4.06 -14.45 -13.46
C VAL A 43 -5.38 -14.89 -14.10
N ASN A 44 -5.34 -16.01 -14.83
CA ASN A 44 -6.56 -16.63 -15.34
C ASN A 44 -7.39 -17.10 -14.12
N PRO A 45 -8.58 -16.54 -13.85
CA PRO A 45 -9.44 -17.04 -12.79
C PRO A 45 -9.89 -18.42 -13.25
N GLN A 46 -9.20 -19.46 -12.78
CA GLN A 46 -9.49 -20.86 -13.08
C GLN A 46 -11.00 -21.02 -13.14
N GLU A 47 -11.49 -21.39 -14.32
CA GLU A 47 -12.90 -21.40 -14.65
C GLU A 47 -13.68 -22.02 -13.50
N VAL A 48 -14.42 -21.18 -12.76
CA VAL A 48 -15.42 -21.68 -11.83
C VAL A 48 -16.54 -22.17 -12.73
N THR A 49 -16.37 -23.35 -13.29
CA THR A 49 -17.48 -24.15 -13.80
C THR A 49 -18.31 -24.52 -12.58
N VAL A 50 -19.20 -23.60 -12.17
CA VAL A 50 -20.36 -23.99 -11.38
C VAL A 50 -21.24 -24.77 -12.34
N GLU A 51 -21.17 -26.09 -12.26
CA GLU A 51 -22.17 -26.99 -12.83
C GLU A 51 -23.39 -27.05 -11.91
#